data_AF-A0A8S3EB56-F1
#
_entry.id   AF-A0A8S3EB56-F1
#
_cell.length_a   1.000
_cell.length_b   1.000
_cell.length_c   1.000
_cell.angle_alpha   90.00
_cell.angle_beta   90.00
_cell.angle_gamma   90.00
#
_symmetry.space_group_name_H-M   'P 1'
#
loop_
_entity.id
_entity.type
_entity.pdbx_description
1 polymer ?
#
loop_
_entity_poly.entity_id
_entity_poly.type
_entity_poly.pdbx_seq_one_letter_code
_entity_poly.pdbx_strand_id
1 'polypeptide(L)'
;MLKRLMKGMVLNYQQHWIIDNMPVALCYRNTENQEFCSRGFPVGCYVTKSGQSKESCNIRDGKNDTFYVFNHLDFEITYHSGQDETWGSAFGEDGGRIIAAKVQVNSLNSDKCDRSSEPVMFQSTSKNVQIPFTYSVKFVKNNDIRWASRWDYILKSLPQTRIQWFSILNSLVIVLFLSGMVAMILLRTLHKDIARYNQMVDADDAQEEFGWKLVHGDVFRPPHKGMLLAVLIGNGAQIAIMSLITLIFACFGFLSPASRGALMTCAIVCYVLLGTPAGYTSARLYKSNKFYPNEIYLVDYFTVFGGERWKKN
;
A
#
# COMPACT_ATOMS: atom_id res chain seq x y z
N MET A 1 -36.78 -10.66 10.42
CA MET A 1 -36.01 -9.98 9.34
C MET A 1 -35.93 -8.47 9.58
N LEU A 2 -37.05 -7.76 9.72
CA LEU A 2 -37.11 -6.30 9.93
C LEU A 2 -36.26 -5.77 11.12
N LYS A 3 -36.24 -6.45 12.26
CA LYS A 3 -35.37 -6.09 13.40
C LYS A 3 -33.87 -6.07 13.06
N ARG A 4 -33.41 -6.95 12.17
CA ARG A 4 -32.01 -6.97 11.71
C ARG A 4 -31.73 -5.79 10.79
N LEU A 5 -32.68 -5.43 9.93
CA LEU A 5 -32.61 -4.27 9.04
C LEU A 5 -32.51 -2.97 9.86
N MET A 6 -33.39 -2.79 10.86
CA MET A 6 -33.36 -1.65 11.78
C MET A 6 -32.01 -1.56 12.51
N LYS A 7 -31.51 -2.68 13.04
CA LYS A 7 -30.18 -2.74 13.68
C LYS A 7 -29.07 -2.35 12.69
N GLY A 8 -29.16 -2.79 11.44
CA GLY A 8 -28.23 -2.42 10.37
C GLY A 8 -28.22 -0.91 10.11
N MET A 9 -29.39 -0.25 10.09
CA MET A 9 -29.48 1.19 9.91
C MET A 9 -28.88 1.97 11.07
N VAL A 10 -29.17 1.58 12.32
CA VAL A 10 -28.58 2.21 13.51
C VAL A 10 -27.05 2.10 13.47
N LEU A 11 -26.53 0.93 13.11
CA LEU A 11 -25.11 0.67 12.98
C LEU A 11 -24.47 1.23 11.70
N ASN A 12 -25.24 1.90 10.82
CA ASN A 12 -24.78 2.41 9.53
C ASN A 12 -24.13 1.33 8.65
N TYR A 13 -24.78 0.17 8.55
CA TYR A 13 -24.31 -0.93 7.72
C TYR A 13 -24.25 -0.49 6.26
N GLN A 14 -23.07 -0.63 5.64
CA GLN A 14 -22.83 -0.24 4.26
C GLN A 14 -22.84 -1.44 3.33
N GLN A 15 -23.43 -1.23 2.16
CA GLN A 15 -23.42 -2.16 1.06
C GLN A 15 -22.21 -1.84 0.17
N HIS A 16 -21.48 -2.88 -0.21
CA HIS A 16 -20.33 -2.77 -1.10
C HIS A 16 -20.61 -3.56 -2.37
N TRP A 17 -20.84 -2.84 -3.46
CA TRP A 17 -21.10 -3.43 -4.78
C TRP A 17 -19.88 -3.19 -5.67
N ILE A 18 -19.65 -4.10 -6.61
CA ILE A 18 -18.47 -4.06 -7.49
C ILE A 18 -18.95 -4.12 -8.94
N ILE A 19 -18.49 -3.18 -9.76
CA ILE A 19 -18.72 -3.12 -11.22
C ILE A 19 -17.36 -2.94 -11.88
N ASP A 20 -17.04 -3.80 -12.86
CA ASP A 20 -15.75 -3.78 -13.57
C ASP A 20 -14.53 -3.69 -12.63
N ASN A 21 -14.57 -4.49 -11.56
CA ASN A 21 -13.52 -4.55 -10.55
C ASN A 21 -13.32 -3.23 -9.76
N MET A 22 -14.22 -2.26 -9.88
CA MET A 22 -14.27 -1.01 -9.12
C MET A 22 -15.43 -1.03 -8.12
N PRO A 23 -15.26 -0.45 -6.92
CA PRO A 23 -16.36 -0.30 -5.98
C PRO A 23 -17.33 0.77 -6.51
N VAL A 24 -18.61 0.49 -6.39
CA VAL A 24 -19.63 1.52 -6.57
C VAL A 24 -19.51 2.52 -5.43
N ALA A 25 -19.37 3.80 -5.77
CA ALA A 25 -19.13 4.86 -4.80
C ALA A 25 -20.35 5.78 -4.62
N LEU A 26 -20.67 6.12 -3.38
CA LEU A 26 -21.63 7.16 -3.05
C LEU A 26 -20.88 8.49 -2.92
N CYS A 27 -21.17 9.43 -3.82
CA CYS A 27 -20.52 10.74 -3.83
C CYS A 27 -21.49 11.82 -3.35
N TYR A 28 -21.03 12.67 -2.44
CA TYR A 28 -21.76 13.84 -1.97
C TYR A 28 -20.82 15.04 -1.90
N ARG A 29 -21.38 16.26 -1.96
CA ARG A 29 -20.60 17.49 -1.82
C ARG A 29 -20.61 17.92 -0.37
N ASN A 30 -19.43 18.23 0.16
CA ASN A 30 -19.30 18.81 1.49
C ASN A 30 -19.68 20.31 1.48
N THR A 31 -19.77 20.94 2.66
CA THR A 31 -20.01 22.38 2.84
C THR A 31 -19.00 23.27 2.11
N GLU A 32 -17.78 22.76 1.89
CA GLU A 32 -16.72 23.42 1.10
C GLU A 32 -16.83 23.15 -0.43
N ASN A 33 -17.95 22.59 -0.90
CA ASN A 33 -18.20 22.22 -2.30
C ASN A 33 -17.20 21.20 -2.88
N GLN A 34 -16.44 20.50 -2.03
CA GLN A 34 -15.58 19.40 -2.42
C GLN A 34 -16.40 18.10 -2.57
N GLU A 35 -16.15 17.34 -3.63
CA GLU A 35 -16.80 16.05 -3.86
C GLU A 35 -16.10 14.96 -3.03
N PHE A 36 -16.84 14.34 -2.13
CA PHE A 36 -16.39 13.22 -1.31
C PHE A 36 -17.13 11.94 -1.73
N CYS A 37 -16.38 10.95 -2.17
CA CYS A 37 -16.87 9.64 -2.59
C CYS A 37 -16.47 8.55 -1.59
N SER A 38 -17.47 7.93 -0.95
CA SER A 38 -17.27 6.76 -0.09
C SER A 38 -17.39 5.45 -0.88
N ARG A 39 -16.60 4.44 -0.51
CA ARG A 39 -16.66 3.09 -1.10
C ARG A 39 -17.83 2.33 -0.47
N GLY A 40 -19.01 2.43 -1.06
CA GLY A 40 -20.24 1.81 -0.57
C GLY A 40 -21.26 2.83 -0.09
N PHE A 41 -22.46 2.33 0.17
CA PHE A 41 -23.62 3.16 0.52
C PHE A 41 -24.43 2.51 1.64
N PRO A 42 -25.03 3.30 2.55
CA PRO A 42 -25.82 2.75 3.65
C PRO A 42 -27.08 2.04 3.16
N VAL A 43 -27.57 1.06 3.92
CA VAL A 43 -28.86 0.39 3.63
C VAL A 43 -30.07 1.33 3.87
N GLY A 44 -29.89 2.33 4.72
CA GLY A 44 -30.94 3.25 5.09
C GLY A 44 -30.45 4.22 6.15
N CYS A 45 -31.38 5.02 6.66
CA CYS A 45 -31.14 6.00 7.70
C CYS A 45 -32.12 5.83 8.86
N TYR A 46 -31.66 6.15 10.06
CA TYR A 46 -32.51 6.32 11.23
C TYR A 46 -32.40 7.77 11.72
N VAL A 47 -33.55 8.44 11.84
CA VAL A 47 -33.65 9.77 12.44
C VAL A 47 -34.01 9.59 13.91
N THR A 48 -33.13 10.06 14.80
CA THR A 48 -33.33 9.90 16.24
C THR A 48 -34.51 10.74 16.74
N LYS A 49 -34.93 10.50 17.98
CA LYS A 49 -35.94 11.32 18.66
C LYS A 49 -35.56 12.80 18.76
N SER A 50 -34.26 13.10 18.78
CA SER A 50 -33.71 14.46 18.81
C SER A 50 -33.62 15.10 17.42
N GLY A 51 -34.09 14.44 16.36
CA GLY A 51 -34.03 14.94 14.99
C GLY A 51 -32.64 14.86 14.36
N GLN A 52 -31.68 14.19 15.01
CA GLN A 52 -30.34 14.02 14.45
C GLN A 52 -30.29 12.78 13.56
N SER A 53 -29.72 12.93 12.37
CA SER A 53 -29.40 11.85 11.46
C SER A 53 -27.88 11.81 11.20
N LYS A 54 -27.37 10.66 10.74
CA LYS A 54 -25.98 10.59 10.25
C LYS A 54 -25.87 11.33 8.91
N GLU A 55 -24.69 11.87 8.61
CA GLU A 55 -24.42 12.75 7.44
C GLU A 55 -24.88 12.19 6.08
N SER A 56 -24.98 10.86 5.92
CA SER A 56 -25.45 10.23 4.68
C SER A 56 -26.97 10.24 4.49
N CYS A 57 -27.71 10.93 5.37
CA CYS A 57 -29.17 10.92 5.41
C CYS A 57 -29.79 12.24 4.94
N ASN A 58 -29.91 12.39 3.62
CA ASN A 58 -30.54 13.55 2.99
C ASN A 58 -32.03 13.29 2.72
N ILE A 59 -32.84 13.16 3.78
CA ILE A 59 -34.29 12.98 3.65
C ILE A 59 -34.97 14.33 3.84
N ARG A 60 -35.74 14.75 2.83
CA ARG A 60 -36.58 15.95 2.90
C ARG A 60 -37.71 15.69 3.91
N ASP A 61 -37.86 16.59 4.87
CA ASP A 61 -38.90 16.54 5.91
C ASP A 61 -38.94 15.24 6.75
N GLY A 62 -37.76 14.81 7.20
CA GLY A 62 -37.62 13.63 8.06
C GLY A 62 -38.36 13.78 9.40
N LYS A 63 -39.32 12.87 9.66
CA LYS A 63 -40.00 12.77 10.96
C LYS A 63 -39.05 12.21 12.04
N ASN A 64 -39.24 12.64 13.28
CA ASN A 64 -38.47 12.11 14.40
C ASN A 64 -38.82 10.65 14.70
N ASP A 65 -37.83 9.89 15.19
CA ASP A 65 -37.96 8.47 15.58
C ASP A 65 -38.46 7.54 14.46
N THR A 66 -37.98 7.76 13.23
CA THR A 66 -38.37 6.95 12.07
C THR A 66 -37.19 6.41 11.29
N PHE A 67 -37.39 5.21 10.74
CA PHE A 67 -36.46 4.53 9.87
C PHE A 67 -36.86 4.75 8.42
N TYR A 68 -35.86 4.98 7.58
CA TYR A 68 -36.02 5.16 6.15
C TYR A 68 -35.10 4.18 5.43
N VAL A 69 -35.66 3.39 4.52
CA VAL A 69 -34.87 2.46 3.68
C VAL A 69 -34.53 3.13 2.37
N PHE A 70 -33.27 2.99 1.96
CA PHE A 70 -32.87 3.32 0.60
C PHE A 70 -33.19 2.13 -0.30
N ASN A 71 -34.35 2.21 -0.95
CA ASN A 71 -34.91 1.15 -1.78
C ASN A 71 -34.77 1.43 -3.28
N HIS A 72 -34.51 2.69 -3.66
CA HIS A 72 -34.21 3.08 -5.03
C HIS A 72 -32.75 3.46 -5.18
N LEU A 73 -32.05 2.80 -6.12
CA LEU A 73 -30.65 3.04 -6.43
C LEU A 73 -30.51 3.63 -7.84
N ASP A 74 -30.05 4.88 -7.93
CA ASP A 74 -29.75 5.53 -9.21
C ASP A 74 -28.25 5.36 -9.52
N PHE A 75 -27.92 4.52 -10.50
CA PHE A 75 -26.55 4.31 -10.94
C PHE A 75 -26.17 5.26 -12.07
N GLU A 76 -25.03 5.92 -11.93
CA GLU A 76 -24.38 6.67 -13.00
C GLU A 76 -23.07 5.97 -13.35
N ILE A 77 -23.05 5.34 -14.52
CA ILE A 77 -21.89 4.63 -15.06
C ILE A 77 -21.24 5.51 -16.12
N THR A 78 -20.04 6.00 -15.83
CA THR A 78 -19.28 6.78 -16.78
C THR A 78 -18.33 5.87 -17.55
N TYR A 79 -18.31 5.99 -18.88
CA TYR A 79 -17.45 5.18 -19.74
C TYR A 79 -16.64 6.03 -20.73
N HIS A 80 -15.47 5.51 -21.08
CA HIS A 80 -14.57 6.07 -22.08
C HIS A 80 -14.72 5.27 -23.37
N SER A 81 -15.15 5.92 -24.44
CA SER A 81 -15.40 5.25 -25.74
C SER A 81 -14.14 4.74 -26.42
N GLY A 82 -13.01 5.42 -26.20
CA GLY A 82 -11.74 5.06 -26.84
C GLY A 82 -11.64 5.50 -28.30
N GLN A 83 -12.54 6.36 -28.80
CA GLN A 83 -12.51 6.84 -30.20
C GLN A 83 -11.15 7.43 -30.61
N ASP A 84 -10.43 8.05 -29.68
CA ASP A 84 -9.11 8.63 -29.90
C ASP A 84 -7.95 7.69 -29.50
N GLU A 85 -8.24 6.46 -29.08
CA GLU A 85 -7.25 5.48 -28.60
C GLU A 85 -7.23 4.21 -29.46
N THR A 86 -6.05 3.60 -29.60
CA THR A 86 -5.84 2.42 -30.46
C THR A 86 -6.72 1.22 -30.07
N TRP A 87 -7.07 1.09 -28.79
CA TRP A 87 -7.93 0.02 -28.28
C TRP A 87 -9.43 0.29 -28.43
N GLY A 88 -9.86 1.51 -28.78
CA GLY A 88 -11.27 1.84 -28.94
C GLY A 88 -11.90 1.19 -30.17
N SER A 89 -11.09 0.85 -31.18
CA SER A 89 -11.51 0.12 -32.39
C SER A 89 -12.12 -1.26 -32.10
N ALA A 90 -11.88 -1.83 -30.92
CA ALA A 90 -12.46 -3.11 -30.49
C ALA A 90 -13.90 -2.98 -29.97
N PHE A 91 -14.36 -1.76 -29.69
CA PHE A 91 -15.70 -1.49 -29.17
C PHE A 91 -16.59 -0.91 -30.29
N GLY A 92 -17.89 -1.24 -30.26
CA GLY A 92 -18.88 -0.64 -31.19
C GLY A 92 -19.11 0.86 -30.91
N GLU A 93 -19.97 1.51 -31.70
CA GLU A 93 -20.23 2.96 -31.60
C GLU A 93 -20.65 3.42 -30.18
N ASP A 94 -21.37 2.56 -29.45
CA ASP A 94 -21.83 2.79 -28.07
C ASP A 94 -21.03 2.01 -27.00
N GLY A 95 -19.88 1.45 -27.37
CA GLY A 95 -19.04 0.66 -26.49
C GLY A 95 -17.90 1.46 -25.86
N GLY A 96 -17.39 0.98 -24.72
CA GLY A 96 -16.22 1.58 -24.09
C GLY A 96 -15.84 0.93 -22.77
N ARG A 97 -14.78 1.45 -22.15
CA ARG A 97 -14.31 0.99 -20.84
C ARG A 97 -14.89 1.84 -19.71
N ILE A 98 -15.31 1.21 -18.63
CA ILE A 98 -15.89 1.90 -17.48
C ILE A 98 -14.79 2.64 -16.71
N ILE A 99 -15.01 3.93 -16.47
CA ILE A 99 -14.09 4.81 -15.75
C ILE A 99 -14.64 5.24 -14.38
N ALA A 100 -15.95 5.25 -14.18
CA ALA A 100 -16.54 5.53 -12.87
C ALA A 100 -17.88 4.81 -12.70
N ALA A 101 -18.15 4.40 -11.46
CA ALA A 101 -19.45 3.88 -11.05
C ALA A 101 -19.90 4.64 -9.80
N LYS A 102 -20.85 5.54 -9.97
CA LYS A 102 -21.44 6.34 -8.89
C LYS A 102 -22.86 5.86 -8.61
N VAL A 103 -23.27 5.91 -7.35
CA VAL A 103 -24.65 5.62 -6.94
C VAL A 103 -25.21 6.80 -6.16
N GLN A 104 -26.46 7.14 -6.43
CA GLN A 104 -27.29 7.96 -5.58
C GLN A 104 -28.35 7.08 -4.94
N VAL A 105 -28.56 7.26 -3.64
CA VAL A 105 -29.50 6.47 -2.85
C VAL A 105 -30.75 7.27 -2.55
N ASN A 106 -31.90 6.71 -2.86
CA ASN A 106 -33.20 7.35 -2.70
C ASN A 106 -34.18 6.41 -1.98
N SER A 107 -35.18 6.99 -1.32
CA SER A 107 -36.28 6.27 -0.70
C SER A 107 -37.57 6.66 -1.40
N LEU A 108 -38.24 5.70 -2.07
CA LEU A 108 -39.42 5.95 -2.89
C LEU A 108 -40.56 4.98 -2.54
N ASN A 109 -41.73 5.51 -2.18
CA ASN A 109 -42.94 4.74 -1.94
C ASN A 109 -43.84 4.69 -3.19
N SER A 110 -43.27 4.35 -4.35
CA SER A 110 -43.99 4.26 -5.61
C SER A 110 -43.32 3.28 -6.57
N ASP A 111 -44.13 2.44 -7.21
CA ASP A 111 -43.66 1.49 -8.23
C ASP A 111 -43.21 2.19 -9.53
N LYS A 112 -43.64 3.44 -9.75
CA LYS A 112 -43.34 4.20 -10.97
C LYS A 112 -42.03 5.01 -10.91
N CYS A 113 -41.20 4.80 -9.88
CA CYS A 113 -39.95 5.54 -9.67
C CYS A 113 -40.13 7.07 -9.69
N ASP A 114 -41.27 7.57 -9.21
CA ASP A 114 -41.52 9.01 -9.14
C ASP A 114 -40.72 9.61 -7.97
N ARG A 115 -39.78 10.51 -8.28
CA ARG A 115 -38.91 11.18 -7.32
C ARG A 115 -39.64 12.14 -6.39
N SER A 116 -40.90 12.48 -6.68
CA SER A 116 -41.76 13.26 -5.79
C SER A 116 -42.53 12.41 -4.79
N SER A 117 -42.41 11.07 -4.84
CA SER A 117 -43.09 10.18 -3.90
C SER A 117 -42.56 10.34 -2.48
N GLU A 118 -43.44 10.12 -1.50
CA GLU A 118 -43.03 10.10 -0.10
C GLU A 118 -42.01 8.96 0.14
N PRO A 119 -41.02 9.16 1.02
CA PRO A 119 -40.04 8.13 1.31
C PRO A 119 -40.67 6.98 2.08
N VAL A 120 -40.18 5.76 1.84
CA VAL A 120 -40.62 4.57 2.59
C VAL A 120 -40.10 4.68 4.01
N MET A 121 -41.03 4.90 4.93
CA MET A 121 -40.74 5.08 6.35
C MET A 121 -41.49 4.09 7.23
N PHE A 122 -40.86 3.67 8.32
CA PHE A 122 -41.51 2.85 9.34
C PHE A 122 -40.95 3.14 10.73
N GLN A 123 -41.79 2.93 11.73
CA GLN A 123 -41.46 3.09 13.13
C GLN A 123 -40.98 1.77 13.74
N SER A 124 -40.30 1.84 14.89
CA SER A 124 -39.83 0.69 15.68
C SER A 124 -40.93 -0.33 16.00
N THR A 125 -42.19 0.10 16.06
CA THR A 125 -43.38 -0.71 16.38
C THR A 125 -43.90 -1.53 15.19
N SER A 126 -43.45 -1.24 13.98
CA SER A 126 -43.93 -1.89 12.75
C SER A 126 -43.51 -3.36 12.72
N LYS A 127 -44.46 -4.27 12.45
CA LYS A 127 -44.19 -5.72 12.43
C LYS A 127 -43.96 -6.27 11.03
N ASN A 128 -44.71 -5.80 10.04
CA ASN A 128 -44.61 -6.25 8.66
C ASN A 128 -44.63 -5.02 7.73
N VAL A 129 -43.61 -4.89 6.90
CA VAL A 129 -43.43 -3.75 5.98
C VAL A 129 -43.01 -4.34 4.64
N GLN A 130 -43.76 -4.04 3.58
CA GLN A 130 -43.36 -4.36 2.22
C GLN A 130 -42.54 -3.20 1.67
N ILE A 131 -41.36 -3.51 1.14
CA ILE A 131 -40.42 -2.51 0.62
C ILE A 131 -40.16 -2.88 -0.85
N PRO A 132 -40.70 -2.12 -1.82
CA PRO A 132 -40.37 -2.34 -3.23
C PRO A 132 -38.93 -1.90 -3.48
N PHE A 133 -38.12 -2.72 -4.12
CA PHE A 133 -36.75 -2.34 -4.51
C PHE A 133 -36.69 -2.07 -6.01
N THR A 134 -36.15 -0.92 -6.39
CA THR A 134 -36.03 -0.50 -7.78
C THR A 134 -34.65 0.11 -8.03
N TYR A 135 -34.23 0.12 -9.29
CA TYR A 135 -32.96 0.74 -9.67
C TYR A 135 -33.10 1.44 -11.03
N SER A 136 -32.30 2.47 -11.24
CA SER A 136 -32.15 3.14 -12.52
C SER A 136 -30.67 3.12 -12.93
N VAL A 137 -30.39 3.09 -14.23
CA VAL A 137 -29.02 3.12 -14.73
C VAL A 137 -28.91 4.16 -15.83
N LYS A 138 -27.97 5.08 -15.67
CA LYS A 138 -27.61 6.09 -16.66
C LYS A 138 -26.16 5.89 -17.08
N PHE A 139 -25.95 5.74 -18.39
CA PHE A 139 -24.62 5.71 -18.97
C PHE A 139 -24.22 7.10 -19.45
N VAL A 140 -23.02 7.55 -19.09
CA VAL A 140 -22.48 8.86 -19.47
C VAL A 140 -21.14 8.67 -20.16
N LYS A 141 -21.03 9.13 -21.40
CA LYS A 141 -19.76 9.14 -22.14
C LYS A 141 -18.87 10.28 -21.64
N ASN A 142 -17.63 9.97 -21.28
CA ASN A 142 -16.61 10.98 -20.96
C ASN A 142 -15.23 10.47 -21.41
N ASN A 143 -14.65 11.19 -22.38
CA ASN A 143 -13.33 10.86 -22.95
C ASN A 143 -12.18 11.69 -22.35
N ASP A 144 -12.45 12.62 -21.42
CA ASP A 144 -11.41 13.46 -20.82
C ASP A 144 -10.57 12.69 -19.79
N ILE A 145 -11.16 11.64 -19.21
CA ILE A 145 -10.53 10.82 -18.16
C ILE A 145 -9.92 9.58 -18.80
N ARG A 146 -8.59 9.49 -18.78
CA ARG A 146 -7.87 8.28 -19.18
C ARG A 146 -8.28 7.08 -18.33
N TRP A 147 -8.45 5.92 -18.95
CA TRP A 147 -8.81 4.70 -18.22
C TRP A 147 -7.82 4.34 -17.09
N ALA A 148 -6.53 4.67 -17.25
CA ALA A 148 -5.51 4.43 -16.22
C ALA A 148 -5.71 5.21 -14.91
N SER A 149 -6.33 6.39 -14.96
CA SER A 149 -6.61 7.25 -13.80
C SER A 149 -8.02 7.08 -13.23
N ARG A 150 -8.74 6.02 -13.62
CA ARG A 150 -10.13 5.75 -13.21
C ARG A 150 -10.36 5.63 -11.70
N TRP A 151 -9.31 5.42 -10.90
CA TRP A 151 -9.41 5.37 -9.44
C TRP A 151 -9.29 6.74 -8.75
N ASP A 152 -8.87 7.78 -9.47
CA ASP A 152 -8.53 9.08 -8.89
C ASP A 152 -9.70 9.71 -8.14
N TYR A 153 -10.94 9.57 -8.64
CA TYR A 153 -12.11 10.16 -7.99
C TYR A 153 -12.38 9.55 -6.61
N ILE A 154 -12.08 8.27 -6.41
CA ILE A 154 -12.19 7.60 -5.10
C ILE A 154 -10.99 7.93 -4.23
N LEU A 155 -9.79 7.99 -4.82
CA LEU A 155 -8.55 8.24 -4.07
C LEU A 155 -8.45 9.67 -3.56
N LYS A 156 -8.93 10.66 -4.32
CA LYS A 156 -8.99 12.07 -3.89
C LYS A 156 -9.90 12.27 -2.70
N SER A 157 -10.95 11.47 -2.60
CA SER A 157 -11.90 11.49 -1.49
C SER A 157 -11.51 10.59 -0.31
N LEU A 158 -10.40 9.84 -0.37
CA LEU A 158 -9.86 9.29 0.86
C LEU A 158 -9.49 10.49 1.75
N PRO A 159 -9.84 10.47 3.06
CA PRO A 159 -9.40 11.52 3.96
C PRO A 159 -7.90 11.64 3.74
N GLN A 160 -7.45 12.80 3.27
CA GLN A 160 -6.05 13.07 3.03
C GLN A 160 -5.36 12.67 4.32
N THR A 161 -4.69 11.53 4.33
CA THR A 161 -3.83 11.15 5.43
C THR A 161 -2.76 12.20 5.35
N ARG A 162 -2.98 13.32 6.05
CA ARG A 162 -2.03 14.41 6.18
C ARG A 162 -0.78 13.68 6.62
N ILE A 163 0.17 13.55 5.69
CA ILE A 163 1.40 12.81 5.92
C ILE A 163 1.88 13.30 7.26
N GLN A 164 2.03 12.37 8.22
CA GLN A 164 2.39 12.72 9.59
C GLN A 164 3.87 13.11 9.59
N TRP A 165 4.20 14.20 8.90
CA TRP A 165 5.54 14.75 8.72
C TRP A 165 6.23 14.91 10.07
N PHE A 166 5.46 15.21 11.12
CA PHE A 166 5.94 15.25 12.48
C PHE A 166 6.50 13.90 12.96
N SER A 167 5.81 12.79 12.71
CA SER A 167 6.28 11.44 13.06
C SER A 167 7.51 11.03 12.25
N ILE A 168 7.51 11.32 10.94
CA ILE A 168 8.65 11.03 10.05
C ILE A 168 9.89 11.80 10.51
N LEU A 169 9.75 13.11 10.71
CA LEU A 169 10.85 13.97 11.17
C LEU A 169 11.37 13.54 12.54
N ASN A 170 10.46 13.26 13.48
CA ASN A 170 10.83 12.76 14.81
C ASN A 170 11.64 11.46 14.72
N SER A 171 11.21 10.50 13.88
CA SER A 171 11.95 9.25 13.67
C SER A 171 13.32 9.47 13.03
N LEU A 172 13.41 10.38 12.06
CA LEU A 172 14.65 10.71 11.36
C LEU A 172 15.66 11.35 12.31
N VAL A 173 15.23 12.26 13.17
CA VAL A 173 16.09 12.89 14.18
C VAL A 173 16.63 11.86 15.17
N ILE A 174 15.78 10.95 15.66
CA ILE A 174 16.20 9.88 16.58
C ILE A 174 17.25 8.98 15.92
N VAL A 175 17.03 8.57 14.66
CA VAL A 175 17.97 7.72 13.91
C VAL A 175 19.31 8.43 13.69
N LEU A 176 19.29 9.70 13.27
CA LEU A 176 20.51 10.48 13.08
C LEU A 176 21.27 10.63 14.40
N PHE A 177 20.59 10.96 15.50
CA PHE A 177 21.23 11.13 16.80
C PHE A 177 21.82 9.82 17.33
N LEU A 178 21.09 8.71 17.24
CA LEU A 178 21.59 7.40 17.64
C LEU A 178 22.78 6.97 16.78
N SER A 179 22.71 7.18 15.46
CA SER A 179 23.84 6.90 14.56
C SER A 179 25.06 7.76 14.87
N GLY A 180 24.85 9.04 15.20
CA GLY A 180 25.91 9.98 15.58
C GLY A 180 26.55 9.61 16.92
N MET A 181 25.75 9.19 17.90
CA MET A 181 26.25 8.71 19.19
C MET A 181 27.09 7.43 19.02
N VAL A 182 26.58 6.46 18.25
CA VAL A 182 27.33 5.22 17.94
C VAL A 182 28.62 5.55 17.18
N ALA A 183 28.56 6.44 16.18
CA ALA A 183 29.73 6.88 15.42
C ALA A 183 30.75 7.60 16.32
N MET A 184 30.32 8.47 17.24
CA MET A 184 31.20 9.14 18.19
C MET A 184 31.88 8.15 19.13
N ILE A 185 31.15 7.17 19.67
CA ILE A 185 31.70 6.11 20.52
C ILE A 185 32.73 5.28 19.72
N LEU A 186 32.39 4.91 18.49
CA LEU A 186 33.27 4.16 17.60
C LEU A 186 34.54 4.96 17.26
N LEU A 187 34.41 6.23 16.89
CA LEU A 187 35.55 7.09 16.57
C LEU A 187 36.42 7.31 17.81
N ARG A 188 35.83 7.54 18.99
CA ARG A 188 36.57 7.76 20.23
C ARG A 188 37.34 6.52 20.66
N THR A 189 36.73 5.34 20.56
CA THR A 189 37.39 4.06 20.84
C THR A 189 38.50 3.79 19.84
N LEU A 190 38.24 3.97 18.54
CA LEU A 190 39.23 3.81 17.47
C LEU A 190 40.44 4.75 17.64
N HIS A 191 40.22 6.04 17.92
CA HIS A 191 41.32 7.00 18.14
C HIS A 191 42.16 6.62 19.36
N LYS A 192 41.50 6.22 20.46
CA LYS A 192 42.19 5.78 21.68
C LYS A 192 43.01 4.51 21.44
N ASP A 193 42.46 3.55 20.70
CA ASP A 193 43.16 2.31 20.37
C ASP A 193 44.35 2.58 19.44
N ILE A 194 44.19 3.39 18.39
CA ILE A 194 45.30 3.79 17.50
C ILE A 194 46.41 4.51 18.26
N ALA A 195 46.07 5.46 19.13
CA ALA A 195 47.06 6.20 19.92
C ALA A 195 47.86 5.28 20.85
N ARG A 196 47.18 4.30 21.47
CA ARG A 196 47.84 3.26 22.28
C ARG A 196 48.75 2.37 21.43
N TYR A 197 48.31 1.96 20.24
CA TYR A 197 49.15 1.17 19.32
C TYR A 197 50.42 1.93 18.92
N ASN A 198 50.32 3.21 18.56
CA ASN A 198 51.47 4.01 18.15
C ASN A 198 52.50 4.21 19.27
N GLN A 199 52.05 4.28 20.54
CA GLN A 199 52.96 4.37 21.69
C GLN A 199 53.71 3.07 21.99
N MET A 200 53.13 1.91 21.65
CA MET A 200 53.74 0.61 21.86
C MET A 200 54.77 0.23 20.79
N VAL A 201 54.71 0.85 19.60
CA VAL A 201 55.71 0.65 18.53
C VAL A 201 57.06 1.29 18.86
N ASP A 202 57.09 2.30 19.75
CA ASP A 202 58.30 3.03 20.16
C ASP A 202 59.05 2.32 21.33
N ALA A 203 58.45 1.27 21.90
CA ALA A 203 59.03 0.43 22.93
C ALA A 203 59.44 -0.92 22.32
N ASP A 204 60.68 -1.00 21.87
CA ASP A 204 61.33 -2.22 21.36
C ASP A 204 61.46 -3.23 22.52
N ASP A 205 60.43 -4.07 22.72
CA ASP A 205 60.51 -5.46 23.23
C ASP A 205 59.09 -6.04 23.46
N ALA A 206 58.88 -7.27 22.98
CA ALA A 206 57.66 -8.09 23.07
C ALA A 206 56.47 -7.67 22.17
N GLN A 207 56.65 -7.94 20.89
CA GLN A 207 55.58 -8.05 19.88
C GLN A 207 54.69 -9.28 20.13
N GLU A 208 54.13 -9.45 21.33
CA GLU A 208 53.10 -10.47 21.61
C GLU A 208 51.71 -9.84 21.46
N GLU A 209 51.12 -10.05 20.28
CA GLU A 209 49.70 -10.38 20.08
C GLU A 209 48.69 -9.85 21.13
N PHE A 210 48.24 -8.59 21.01
CA PHE A 210 47.02 -8.12 21.69
C PHE A 210 46.12 -7.29 20.75
N GLY A 211 44.80 -7.52 20.85
CA GLY A 211 43.74 -6.70 20.22
C GLY A 211 43.13 -7.23 18.92
N TRP A 212 42.43 -6.37 18.16
CA TRP A 212 41.70 -6.72 16.92
C TRP A 212 42.57 -7.42 15.85
N LYS A 213 43.89 -7.28 15.94
CA LYS A 213 44.88 -7.94 15.08
C LYS A 213 44.97 -9.46 15.31
N LEU A 214 44.71 -9.95 16.52
CA LEU A 214 44.52 -11.38 16.82
C LEU A 214 43.17 -11.88 16.29
N VAL A 215 42.13 -11.06 16.41
CA VAL A 215 40.77 -11.39 15.97
C VAL A 215 40.70 -11.52 14.44
N HIS A 216 41.62 -10.89 13.70
CA HIS A 216 41.76 -11.10 12.26
C HIS A 216 41.87 -12.60 11.91
N GLY A 217 42.51 -13.44 12.74
CA GLY A 217 42.54 -14.89 12.52
C GLY A 217 41.21 -15.61 12.81
N ASP A 218 40.42 -15.10 13.77
CA ASP A 218 39.16 -15.71 14.19
C ASP A 218 37.93 -15.26 13.37
N VAL A 219 37.94 -14.05 12.80
CA VAL A 219 36.86 -13.56 11.92
C VAL A 219 36.73 -14.40 10.65
N PHE A 220 37.85 -14.96 10.16
CA PHE A 220 37.85 -15.78 8.94
C PHE A 220 37.66 -17.28 9.22
N ARG A 221 37.45 -17.67 10.48
CA ARG A 221 37.17 -19.06 10.80
C ARG A 221 35.85 -19.46 10.16
N PRO A 222 35.81 -20.56 9.38
CA PRO A 222 34.58 -20.97 8.73
C PRO A 222 33.51 -21.27 9.78
N PRO A 223 32.31 -20.67 9.66
CA PRO A 223 31.26 -20.86 10.65
C PRO A 223 30.81 -22.32 10.66
N HIS A 224 30.50 -22.86 11.85
CA HIS A 224 30.05 -24.25 12.04
C HIS A 224 28.89 -24.65 11.11
N LYS A 225 28.05 -23.68 10.68
CA LYS A 225 26.93 -23.87 9.75
C LYS A 225 27.05 -23.01 8.48
N GLY A 226 28.23 -22.98 7.85
CA GLY A 226 28.49 -22.16 6.66
C GLY A 226 27.57 -22.41 5.46
N MET A 227 27.04 -23.62 5.30
CA MET A 227 26.04 -23.92 4.26
C MET A 227 24.71 -23.19 4.52
N LEU A 228 24.21 -23.22 5.76
CA LEU A 228 22.97 -22.53 6.13
C LEU A 228 23.13 -21.02 5.97
N LEU A 229 24.27 -20.47 6.41
CA LEU A 229 24.59 -19.05 6.26
C LEU A 229 24.61 -18.63 4.79
N ALA A 230 25.24 -19.43 3.91
CA ALA A 230 25.29 -19.17 2.48
C ALA A 230 23.91 -19.16 1.83
N VAL A 231 23.02 -20.08 2.22
CA VAL A 231 21.63 -20.14 1.74
C VAL A 231 20.83 -18.94 2.24
N LEU A 232 20.96 -18.57 3.53
CA LEU A 232 20.24 -17.44 4.10
C LEU A 232 20.65 -16.11 3.47
N ILE A 233 21.95 -15.89 3.26
CA ILE A 233 22.46 -14.65 2.65
C ILE A 233 22.04 -14.55 1.18
N GLY A 234 22.06 -15.65 0.42
CA GLY A 234 21.59 -15.62 -0.97
C GLY A 234 20.10 -15.35 -1.10
N ASN A 235 19.28 -15.96 -0.24
CA ASN A 235 17.84 -15.65 -0.18
C ASN A 235 17.59 -14.19 0.27
N GLY A 236 18.36 -13.70 1.25
CA GLY A 236 18.27 -12.31 1.69
C GLY A 236 18.61 -11.32 0.58
N ALA A 237 19.69 -11.56 -0.17
CA ALA A 237 20.08 -10.75 -1.33
C ALA A 237 18.99 -10.78 -2.43
N GLN A 238 18.41 -11.95 -2.69
CA GLN A 238 17.32 -12.10 -3.67
C GLN A 238 16.09 -11.26 -3.29
N ILE A 239 15.64 -11.35 -2.03
CA ILE A 239 14.48 -10.61 -1.55
C ILE A 239 14.76 -9.11 -1.54
N ALA A 240 15.97 -8.69 -1.15
CA ALA A 240 16.37 -7.28 -1.12
C ALA A 240 16.43 -6.65 -2.53
N ILE A 241 17.00 -7.35 -3.51
CA ILE A 241 17.06 -6.86 -4.89
C ILE A 241 15.65 -6.86 -5.51
N MET A 242 14.85 -7.90 -5.25
CA MET A 242 13.46 -7.96 -5.70
C MET A 242 12.63 -6.81 -5.15
N SER A 243 12.76 -6.49 -3.85
CA SER A 243 11.99 -5.41 -3.22
C SER A 243 12.41 -4.05 -3.76
N LEU A 244 13.70 -3.82 -3.99
CA LEU A 244 14.21 -2.59 -4.59
C LEU A 244 13.68 -2.38 -6.01
N ILE A 245 13.75 -3.40 -6.87
CA ILE A 245 13.26 -3.31 -8.25
C ILE A 245 11.75 -3.08 -8.29
N THR A 246 11.00 -3.80 -7.45
CA THR A 246 9.55 -3.64 -7.35
C THR A 246 9.17 -2.23 -6.87
N LEU A 247 9.92 -1.68 -5.91
CA LEU A 247 9.74 -0.31 -5.43
C LEU A 247 9.98 0.71 -6.55
N ILE A 248 11.04 0.55 -7.34
CA ILE A 248 11.35 1.45 -8.46
C ILE A 248 10.21 1.46 -9.49
N PHE A 249 9.71 0.29 -9.88
CA PHE A 249 8.55 0.20 -10.80
C PHE A 249 7.27 0.79 -10.21
N ALA A 250 7.07 0.68 -8.89
CA ALA A 250 5.96 1.32 -8.19
C ALA A 250 6.10 2.85 -8.20
N CYS A 251 7.30 3.39 -7.93
CA CYS A 251 7.57 4.83 -7.92
C CYS A 251 7.39 5.47 -9.30
N PHE A 252 7.71 4.77 -10.38
CA PHE A 252 7.44 5.25 -11.75
C PHE A 252 5.97 5.15 -12.17
N GLY A 253 5.10 4.58 -11.33
CA GLY A 253 3.66 4.49 -11.61
C GLY A 253 3.29 3.40 -12.63
N PHE A 254 4.22 2.50 -12.99
CA PHE A 254 3.91 1.35 -13.86
C PHE A 254 3.00 0.33 -13.18
N LEU A 255 2.98 0.32 -11.84
CA LEU A 255 2.11 -0.53 -11.03
C LEU A 255 0.91 0.29 -10.53
N SER A 256 -0.08 0.53 -11.40
CA SER A 256 -1.33 1.18 -11.01
C SER A 256 -2.17 0.26 -10.10
N PRO A 257 -2.83 0.79 -9.05
CA PRO A 257 -3.83 0.05 -8.27
C PRO A 257 -4.97 -0.53 -9.12
N ALA A 258 -5.13 -0.06 -10.36
CA ALA A 258 -6.16 -0.50 -11.30
C ALA A 258 -5.98 -1.95 -11.77
N SER A 259 -4.77 -2.47 -11.81
CA SER A 259 -4.48 -3.85 -12.18
C SER A 259 -4.33 -4.71 -10.92
N ARG A 260 -5.45 -5.26 -10.44
CA ARG A 260 -5.46 -6.15 -9.27
C ARG A 260 -4.45 -7.29 -9.48
N GLY A 261 -3.52 -7.43 -8.55
CA GLY A 261 -2.48 -8.47 -8.60
C GLY A 261 -1.27 -8.14 -9.46
N ALA A 262 -1.19 -6.98 -10.13
CA ALA A 262 0.00 -6.60 -10.92
C ALA A 262 1.26 -6.45 -10.05
N LEU A 263 1.13 -5.87 -8.86
CA LEU A 263 2.25 -5.77 -7.92
C LEU A 263 2.74 -7.16 -7.49
N MET A 264 1.82 -8.06 -7.14
CA MET A 264 2.14 -9.43 -6.72
C MET A 264 2.77 -10.23 -7.85
N THR A 265 2.20 -10.16 -9.06
CA THR A 265 2.75 -10.84 -10.24
C THR A 265 4.11 -10.30 -10.63
N CYS A 266 4.31 -8.98 -10.62
CA CYS A 266 5.61 -8.35 -10.84
C CYS A 266 6.64 -8.82 -9.79
N ALA A 267 6.28 -8.82 -8.50
CA ALA A 267 7.15 -9.29 -7.44
C ALA A 267 7.54 -10.77 -7.61
N ILE A 268 6.58 -11.64 -7.96
CA ILE A 268 6.85 -13.07 -8.20
C ILE A 268 7.76 -13.26 -9.43
N VAL A 269 7.48 -12.57 -10.54
CA VAL A 269 8.30 -12.65 -11.76
C VAL A 269 9.72 -12.15 -11.47
N CYS A 270 9.87 -11.00 -10.81
CA CYS A 270 11.16 -10.49 -10.39
C CYS A 270 11.88 -11.47 -9.46
N TYR A 271 11.18 -12.08 -8.51
CA TYR A 271 11.76 -13.06 -7.59
C TYR A 271 12.34 -14.27 -8.34
N VAL A 272 11.59 -14.83 -9.30
CA VAL A 272 12.05 -15.96 -10.12
C VAL A 272 13.26 -15.58 -10.99
N LEU A 273 13.24 -14.41 -11.64
CA LEU A 273 14.35 -13.93 -12.48
C LEU A 273 15.62 -13.63 -11.66
N LEU A 274 15.47 -13.22 -10.40
CA LEU A 274 16.57 -12.93 -9.48
C LEU A 274 17.14 -14.18 -8.78
N GLY A 275 16.79 -15.38 -9.24
CA GLY A 275 17.42 -16.62 -8.79
C GLY A 275 18.93 -16.67 -9.09
N THR A 276 19.38 -16.02 -10.17
CA THR A 276 20.81 -16.01 -10.53
C THR A 276 21.68 -15.22 -9.54
N PRO A 277 21.33 -13.98 -9.14
CA PRO A 277 21.99 -13.29 -8.02
C PRO A 277 22.00 -14.09 -6.71
N ALA A 278 20.90 -14.78 -6.39
CA ALA A 278 20.79 -15.63 -5.20
C ALA A 278 21.80 -16.78 -5.26
N GLY A 279 21.84 -17.49 -6.38
CA GLY A 279 22.79 -18.58 -6.63
C GLY A 279 24.25 -18.10 -6.63
N TYR A 280 24.54 -16.94 -7.24
CA TYR A 280 25.87 -16.35 -7.27
C TYR A 280 26.37 -16.00 -5.86
N THR A 281 25.56 -15.29 -5.07
CA THR A 281 25.91 -14.89 -3.70
C THR A 281 26.05 -16.09 -2.77
N SER A 282 25.15 -17.07 -2.84
CA SER A 282 25.28 -18.33 -2.08
C SER A 282 26.50 -19.15 -2.50
N ALA A 283 26.76 -19.33 -3.79
CA ALA A 283 27.90 -20.12 -4.26
C ALA A 283 29.23 -19.46 -3.94
N ARG A 284 29.32 -18.13 -4.07
CA ARG A 284 30.51 -17.36 -3.73
C ARG A 284 30.83 -17.50 -2.24
N LEU A 285 29.83 -17.29 -1.38
CA LEU A 285 29.98 -17.38 0.07
C LEU A 285 30.24 -18.82 0.54
N TYR A 286 29.61 -19.82 -0.08
CA TYR A 286 29.87 -21.23 0.22
C TYR A 286 31.30 -21.65 -0.17
N LYS A 287 31.77 -21.23 -1.36
CA LYS A 287 33.14 -21.51 -1.82
C LYS A 287 34.18 -20.79 -0.95
N SER A 288 33.88 -19.55 -0.59
CA SER A 288 34.61 -18.72 0.38
C SER A 288 34.80 -19.43 1.73
N ASN A 289 33.73 -20.03 2.26
CA ASN A 289 33.76 -20.75 3.54
C ASN A 289 34.40 -22.15 3.48
N LYS A 290 34.51 -22.78 2.30
CA LYS A 290 34.96 -24.18 2.16
C LYS A 290 36.42 -24.33 1.72
N PHE A 291 36.94 -23.44 0.88
CA PHE A 291 38.19 -23.69 0.15
C PHE A 291 39.45 -23.04 0.75
N TYR A 292 39.32 -22.09 1.67
CA TYR A 292 40.48 -21.38 2.23
C TYR A 292 40.30 -21.11 3.74
N PRO A 293 40.55 -22.08 4.61
CA PRO A 293 40.41 -21.85 6.05
C PRO A 293 41.39 -20.81 6.62
N ASN A 294 42.51 -20.48 5.94
CA ASN A 294 43.60 -19.66 6.50
C ASN A 294 44.14 -18.52 5.60
N GLU A 295 43.61 -18.28 4.40
CA GLU A 295 44.13 -17.21 3.52
C GLU A 295 43.01 -16.52 2.77
N ILE A 296 42.31 -15.57 3.40
CA ILE A 296 41.38 -14.79 2.60
C ILE A 296 41.10 -13.37 3.10
N TYR A 297 41.06 -12.47 2.11
CA TYR A 297 40.26 -11.24 2.03
C TYR A 297 40.92 -9.87 2.25
N LEU A 298 42.11 -9.64 1.67
CA LEU A 298 42.37 -8.31 1.07
C LEU A 298 41.58 -8.11 -0.25
N VAL A 299 40.95 -9.16 -0.78
CA VAL A 299 40.37 -9.17 -2.13
C VAL A 299 38.87 -8.83 -2.19
N ASP A 300 38.08 -9.06 -1.14
CA ASP A 300 36.61 -8.95 -1.26
C ASP A 300 36.00 -7.64 -0.70
N TYR A 301 36.70 -6.88 0.16
CA TYR A 301 36.23 -5.51 0.51
C TYR A 301 36.49 -4.51 -0.63
N PHE A 302 37.55 -4.72 -1.41
CA PHE A 302 37.98 -3.82 -2.49
C PHE A 302 37.30 -4.09 -3.85
N THR A 303 36.81 -5.30 -4.10
CA THR A 303 36.14 -5.64 -5.37
C THR A 303 34.65 -5.31 -5.41
N VAL A 304 34.02 -5.06 -4.25
CA VAL A 304 32.67 -4.46 -4.21
C VAL A 304 32.71 -2.97 -4.56
N PHE A 305 33.85 -2.29 -4.39
CA PHE A 305 34.03 -0.85 -4.65
C PHE A 305 35.10 -0.50 -5.70
N GLY A 306 35.58 -1.47 -6.49
CA GLY A 306 36.39 -1.22 -7.69
C GLY A 306 37.76 -0.57 -7.46
N GLY A 307 38.58 -1.06 -6.52
CA GLY A 307 39.99 -0.63 -6.43
C GLY A 307 40.99 -1.66 -6.96
N GLU A 308 41.95 -1.17 -7.75
CA GLU A 308 43.01 -1.95 -8.41
C GLU A 308 44.02 -2.60 -7.46
N ARG A 309 44.55 -3.74 -7.91
CA ARG A 309 45.43 -4.65 -7.17
C ARG A 309 46.89 -4.19 -7.26
N TRP A 310 47.47 -3.70 -6.17
CA TRP A 310 48.93 -3.51 -6.06
C TRP A 310 49.64 -4.85 -5.83
N LYS A 311 50.46 -5.28 -6.79
CA LYS A 311 51.44 -6.36 -6.63
C LYS A 311 52.64 -5.83 -5.82
N LYS A 312 52.99 -6.49 -4.72
CA LYS A 312 54.34 -6.39 -4.14
C LYS A 312 55.18 -7.56 -4.65
N ASN A 313 56.38 -7.22 -5.14
CA ASN A 313 57.52 -8.14 -5.27
C ASN A 313 58.04 -8.51 -3.88
#